data_AF-A0A9P7RK46-F1
#
_entry.id   AF-A0A9P7RK46-F1
#
_cell.length_a   1.000
_cell.length_b   1.000
_cell.length_c   1.000
_cell.angle_alpha   90.00
_cell.angle_beta   90.00
_cell.angle_gamma   90.00
#
_symmetry.space_group_name_H-M   'P 1'
#
loop_
_entity.id
_entity.type
_entity.pdbx_description
1 polymer ?
#
loop_
_entity_poly.entity_id
_entity_poly.type
_entity_poly.pdbx_seq_one_letter_code
_entity_poly.pdbx_strand_id
1 'polypeptide(L)'
;MDSMARDGSVDVAEKEILELEARLKAARSKLNGLKGHTELPFESLPSRGISSKPSLSPSPSQTNHYLLLLSDSALPLGSFAFSSGLESYLAHTRPRSSFNTFLPESISAYASTTLPFVLAAHRSPSDVADLDDELDAAIICTVGRRASIAQGRALLSIWERSFASSLPAPVVATLQPYAALLKTATSSRSVSATADDQAEPPLVFAHLAPLFGAICNLVGLTLQQTAYIFMMGHVKALISAAVRASMFGPYQAQKVLASTQVQQLISAAIEREWSTPVERAGQTMPVMDLWIGRHEVLYSRIFNS
;
A
#
# COMPACT_ATOMS: atom_id res chain seq x y z
N MET A 1 -27.24 -0.43 42.48
CA MET A 1 -28.06 0.63 41.86
C MET A 1 -27.60 1.00 40.44
N ASP A 2 -26.52 0.43 39.90
CA ASP A 2 -25.95 0.80 38.58
C ASP A 2 -26.51 0.06 37.35
N SER A 3 -27.33 -0.98 37.52
CA SER A 3 -27.85 -1.76 36.38
C SER A 3 -29.01 -1.08 35.65
N MET A 4 -29.86 -0.33 36.37
CA MET A 4 -31.05 0.31 35.77
C MET A 4 -30.72 1.57 34.98
N ALA A 5 -29.59 2.23 35.26
CA ALA A 5 -29.16 3.42 34.53
C ALA A 5 -28.53 3.11 33.16
N ARG A 6 -27.89 1.94 33.00
CA ARG A 6 -27.36 1.47 31.71
C ARG A 6 -28.46 1.03 30.76
N ASP A 7 -29.49 0.37 31.28
CA ASP A 7 -30.62 -0.15 30.49
C ASP A 7 -31.39 0.99 29.78
N GLY A 8 -31.65 2.08 30.51
CA GLY A 8 -32.29 3.26 29.94
C GLY A 8 -31.47 4.00 28.87
N SER A 9 -30.14 3.82 28.84
CA SER A 9 -29.29 4.41 27.79
C SER A 9 -29.26 3.58 26.51
N VAL A 10 -29.47 2.26 26.62
CA VAL A 10 -29.53 1.35 25.46
C VAL A 10 -30.86 1.52 24.75
N ASP A 11 -31.97 1.59 25.48
CA ASP A 11 -33.31 1.82 24.93
C ASP A 11 -33.41 3.15 24.16
N VAL A 12 -32.72 4.19 24.64
CA VAL A 12 -32.68 5.49 23.95
C VAL A 12 -31.92 5.39 22.63
N ALA A 13 -30.78 4.67 22.61
CA ALA A 13 -30.00 4.46 21.40
C ALA A 13 -30.73 3.57 20.38
N GLU A 14 -31.43 2.52 20.82
CA GLU A 14 -32.23 1.66 19.95
C GLU A 14 -33.39 2.43 19.30
N LYS A 15 -34.03 3.31 20.07
CA LYS A 15 -35.10 4.18 19.56
C LYS A 15 -34.58 5.19 18.54
N GLU A 16 -33.38 5.73 18.77
CA GLU A 16 -32.72 6.64 17.82
C GLU A 16 -32.36 5.93 16.50
N ILE A 17 -31.86 4.69 16.57
CA ILE A 17 -31.57 3.87 15.39
C ILE A 17 -32.85 3.64 14.57
N LEU A 18 -33.95 3.26 15.21
CA LEU A 18 -35.23 3.04 14.53
C LEU A 18 -35.76 4.29 13.84
N GLU A 19 -35.59 5.46 14.45
CA GLU A 19 -35.97 6.74 13.85
C GLU A 19 -35.11 7.06 12.62
N LEU A 20 -33.80 6.84 12.70
CA LEU A 20 -32.87 7.07 11.60
C LEU A 20 -33.13 6.12 10.41
N GLU A 21 -33.44 4.85 10.67
CA GLU A 21 -33.81 3.89 9.62
C GLU A 21 -35.11 4.27 8.90
N ALA A 22 -36.11 4.75 9.64
CA ALA A 22 -37.35 5.25 9.07
C ALA A 22 -37.10 6.48 8.17
N ARG A 23 -36.24 7.40 8.61
CA ARG A 23 -35.85 8.60 7.86
C ARG A 23 -35.09 8.26 6.58
N LEU A 24 -34.20 7.27 6.65
CA LEU A 24 -33.45 6.76 5.51
C LEU A 24 -34.36 6.07 4.48
N LYS A 25 -35.35 5.30 4.94
CA LYS A 25 -36.35 4.67 4.07
C LYS A 25 -37.20 5.71 3.33
N ALA A 26 -37.62 6.78 4.02
CA ALA A 26 -38.36 7.88 3.41
C ALA A 26 -37.52 8.63 2.37
N ALA A 27 -36.25 8.91 2.67
CA ALA A 27 -35.33 9.56 1.73
C ALA A 27 -35.10 8.73 0.46
N ARG A 28 -34.93 7.41 0.61
CA ARG A 28 -34.79 6.48 -0.54
C ARG A 28 -36.05 6.43 -1.40
N SER A 29 -37.23 6.43 -0.80
CA SER A 29 -38.51 6.47 -1.54
C SER A 29 -38.64 7.77 -2.34
N LYS A 30 -38.29 8.91 -1.74
CA LYS A 30 -38.26 10.21 -2.42
C LYS A 30 -37.28 10.24 -3.60
N LEU A 31 -36.09 9.66 -3.43
CA LEU A 31 -35.09 9.54 -4.49
C LEU A 31 -35.57 8.66 -5.65
N ASN A 32 -36.26 7.56 -5.36
CA ASN A 32 -36.83 6.69 -6.39
C ASN A 32 -37.99 7.38 -7.14
N GLY A 33 -38.81 8.18 -6.45
CA GLY A 33 -39.84 9.01 -7.10
C GLY A 33 -39.25 10.08 -8.04
N LEU A 34 -38.11 10.68 -7.66
CA LEU A 34 -37.38 11.63 -8.50
C LEU A 34 -36.73 10.99 -9.73
N LYS A 35 -36.32 9.72 -9.63
CA LYS A 35 -35.78 8.96 -10.77
C LYS A 35 -36.85 8.45 -11.74
N GLY A 36 -38.12 8.41 -11.32
CA GLY A 36 -39.24 7.92 -12.12
C GLY A 36 -39.84 8.93 -13.13
N HIS A 37 -39.31 10.16 -13.22
CA HIS A 37 -39.90 11.24 -14.03
C HIS A 37 -39.10 11.65 -15.27
N THR A 38 -38.16 10.83 -15.73
CA THR A 38 -37.37 11.14 -16.95
C THR A 38 -37.43 10.03 -18.00
N GLU A 39 -38.62 9.56 -18.37
CA GLU A 39 -38.81 8.82 -19.62
C GLU A 39 -40.09 9.28 -20.33
N LEU A 40 -39.94 9.86 -21.52
CA LEU A 40 -41.02 10.19 -22.46
C LEU A 40 -41.42 8.94 -23.26
N PRO A 41 -42.67 8.83 -23.76
CA PRO A 41 -43.19 7.59 -24.35
C PRO A 41 -42.83 7.48 -25.84
N PHE A 42 -42.18 6.38 -26.23
CA PHE A 42 -42.14 5.94 -27.63
C PHE A 42 -42.47 4.45 -27.74
N GLU A 43 -43.16 4.11 -28.82
CA GLU A 43 -43.94 2.91 -29.06
C GLU A 43 -43.18 1.57 -29.00
N SER A 44 -43.94 0.52 -28.70
CA SER A 44 -43.57 -0.88 -28.54
C SER A 44 -43.13 -1.59 -29.83
N LEU A 45 -42.07 -2.44 -29.75
CA LEU A 45 -41.83 -3.69 -30.50
C LEU A 45 -40.56 -4.42 -29.94
N PRO A 46 -40.29 -5.71 -30.24
CA PRO A 46 -40.20 -6.76 -29.23
C PRO A 46 -38.79 -7.10 -28.73
N SER A 47 -38.75 -7.60 -27.50
CA SER A 47 -37.73 -8.46 -26.85
C SER A 47 -36.40 -8.63 -27.58
N ARG A 48 -35.40 -7.83 -27.18
CA ARG A 48 -33.98 -8.12 -27.40
C ARG A 48 -33.29 -8.08 -26.04
N GLY A 49 -32.58 -9.18 -25.75
CA GLY A 49 -32.10 -9.55 -24.43
C GLY A 49 -31.46 -8.40 -23.65
N ILE A 50 -31.70 -8.41 -22.35
CA ILE A 50 -30.97 -7.63 -21.35
C ILE A 50 -29.49 -7.89 -21.60
N SER A 51 -28.84 -6.96 -22.31
CA SER A 51 -27.39 -6.84 -22.34
C SER A 51 -27.00 -6.46 -20.93
N SER A 52 -26.64 -7.47 -20.14
CA SER A 52 -25.96 -7.27 -18.88
C SER A 52 -24.73 -6.43 -19.18
N LYS A 53 -24.69 -5.21 -18.62
CA LYS A 53 -23.42 -4.50 -18.45
C LYS A 53 -22.45 -5.51 -17.82
N PRO A 54 -21.28 -5.80 -18.40
CA PRO A 54 -20.32 -6.65 -17.72
C PRO A 54 -19.95 -5.92 -16.44
N SER A 55 -20.36 -6.46 -15.30
CA SER A 55 -19.85 -6.05 -14.01
C SER A 55 -18.37 -6.39 -14.00
N LEU A 56 -17.51 -5.39 -14.22
CA LEU A 56 -16.04 -5.49 -14.15
C LEU A 56 -15.53 -5.75 -12.71
N SER A 57 -16.35 -6.31 -11.83
CA SER A 57 -15.88 -6.79 -10.53
C SER A 57 -15.06 -8.06 -10.77
N PRO A 58 -13.74 -8.08 -10.44
CA PRO A 58 -12.91 -9.26 -10.60
C PRO A 58 -13.51 -10.43 -9.81
N SER A 59 -13.38 -11.64 -10.35
CA SER A 59 -13.89 -12.82 -9.64
C SER A 59 -13.11 -13.02 -8.34
N PRO A 60 -13.74 -13.55 -7.27
CA PRO A 60 -13.02 -13.85 -6.03
C PRO A 60 -11.79 -14.76 -6.23
N SER A 61 -11.85 -15.66 -7.22
CA SER A 61 -10.71 -16.52 -7.60
C SER A 61 -9.54 -15.74 -8.19
N GLN A 62 -9.79 -14.71 -9.00
CA GLN A 62 -8.76 -13.85 -9.58
C GLN A 62 -8.11 -12.96 -8.51
N THR A 63 -8.92 -12.35 -7.64
CA THR A 63 -8.41 -11.53 -6.53
C THR A 63 -7.50 -12.36 -5.60
N ASN A 64 -7.92 -13.58 -5.25
CA ASN A 64 -7.09 -14.47 -4.42
C ASN A 64 -5.79 -14.86 -5.11
N HIS A 65 -5.81 -15.05 -6.44
CA HIS A 65 -4.61 -15.38 -7.19
C HIS A 65 -3.55 -14.27 -7.07
N TYR A 66 -3.93 -13.02 -7.37
CA TYR A 66 -2.99 -11.89 -7.26
C TYR A 66 -2.61 -11.58 -5.80
N LEU A 67 -3.51 -11.80 -4.84
CA LEU A 67 -3.19 -11.68 -3.42
C LEU A 67 -2.04 -12.62 -3.04
N LEU A 68 -2.12 -13.88 -3.46
CA LEU A 68 -1.08 -14.87 -3.20
C LEU A 68 0.24 -14.48 -3.89
N LEU A 69 0.20 -14.09 -5.17
CA LEU A 69 1.39 -13.66 -5.92
C LEU A 69 2.08 -12.45 -5.29
N LEU A 70 1.32 -11.40 -4.96
CA LEU A 70 1.87 -10.17 -4.38
C LEU A 70 2.32 -10.35 -2.92
N SER A 71 1.76 -11.33 -2.20
CA SER A 71 2.17 -11.67 -0.84
C SER A 71 3.37 -12.62 -0.76
N ASP A 72 3.81 -13.17 -1.90
CA ASP A 72 4.89 -14.17 -1.95
C ASP A 72 6.25 -13.53 -1.62
N SER A 73 7.00 -14.17 -0.72
CA SER A 73 8.38 -13.78 -0.40
C SER A 73 9.36 -13.98 -1.56
N ALA A 74 9.02 -14.83 -2.54
CA ALA A 74 9.81 -15.08 -3.74
C ALA A 74 9.50 -14.11 -4.89
N LEU A 75 8.56 -13.17 -4.70
CA LEU A 75 8.30 -12.13 -5.69
C LEU A 75 9.61 -11.36 -5.97
N PRO A 76 10.04 -11.23 -7.23
CA PRO A 76 11.40 -10.77 -7.57
C PRO A 76 11.56 -9.25 -7.47
N LEU A 77 11.19 -8.69 -6.31
CA LEU A 77 11.39 -7.27 -5.97
C LEU A 77 12.81 -7.00 -5.46
N GLY A 78 13.58 -8.04 -5.16
CA GLY A 78 14.89 -7.91 -4.53
C GLY A 78 14.81 -7.59 -3.02
N SER A 79 13.64 -7.67 -2.38
CA SER A 79 13.46 -7.37 -0.95
C SER A 79 14.35 -8.23 -0.03
N PHE A 80 14.72 -9.44 -0.47
CA PHE A 80 15.70 -10.27 0.23
C PHE A 80 17.10 -9.64 0.31
N ALA A 81 17.46 -8.70 -0.57
CA ALA A 81 18.76 -8.05 -0.49
C ALA A 81 18.82 -7.00 0.63
N PHE A 82 17.70 -6.51 1.17
CA PHE A 82 17.67 -5.36 2.08
C PHE A 82 17.39 -5.82 3.52
N SER A 83 18.07 -5.21 4.50
CA SER A 83 17.82 -5.47 5.94
C SER A 83 17.02 -4.37 6.64
N SER A 84 16.69 -3.29 5.92
CA SER A 84 15.98 -2.12 6.45
C SER A 84 16.57 -1.59 7.76
N GLY A 85 17.91 -1.51 7.82
CA GLY A 85 18.65 -0.99 8.97
C GLY A 85 18.98 -2.02 10.06
N LEU A 86 18.49 -3.25 9.96
CA LEU A 86 18.73 -4.29 10.97
C LEU A 86 20.23 -4.64 11.12
N GLU A 87 20.98 -4.69 10.03
CA GLU A 87 22.42 -4.95 10.08
C GLU A 87 23.17 -3.87 10.86
N SER A 88 22.87 -2.60 10.57
CA SER A 88 23.42 -1.45 11.30
C SER A 88 23.01 -1.45 12.76
N TYR A 89 21.75 -1.76 13.06
CA TYR A 89 21.26 -1.90 14.43
C TYR A 89 22.09 -2.93 15.20
N LEU A 90 22.30 -4.12 14.62
CA LEU A 90 23.08 -5.18 15.24
C LEU A 90 24.55 -4.79 15.43
N ALA A 91 25.15 -4.11 14.46
CA ALA A 91 26.54 -3.67 14.55
C ALA A 91 26.77 -2.66 15.69
N HIS A 92 25.78 -1.83 16.01
CA HIS A 92 25.93 -0.71 16.94
C HIS A 92 25.32 -0.93 18.33
N THR A 93 24.45 -1.94 18.49
CA THR A 93 23.74 -2.17 19.76
C THR A 93 24.18 -3.43 20.49
N ARG A 94 25.13 -4.21 19.94
CA ARG A 94 25.68 -5.39 20.61
C ARG A 94 26.33 -5.04 21.96
N PRO A 95 26.15 -5.88 23.00
CA PRO A 95 25.40 -7.14 23.02
C PRO A 95 23.90 -6.99 23.33
N ARG A 96 23.36 -5.76 23.44
CA ARG A 96 21.98 -5.45 23.86
C ARG A 96 20.95 -5.50 22.73
N SER A 97 21.35 -5.89 21.53
CA SER A 97 20.48 -5.98 20.35
C SER A 97 19.32 -6.96 20.58
N SER A 98 18.09 -6.51 20.33
CA SER A 98 16.86 -7.29 20.53
C SER A 98 15.92 -7.11 19.34
N PHE A 99 15.60 -8.21 18.65
CA PHE A 99 14.62 -8.18 17.56
C PHE A 99 13.21 -7.80 18.05
N ASN A 100 12.86 -8.15 19.28
CA ASN A 100 11.56 -7.80 19.88
C ASN A 100 11.43 -6.29 20.12
N THR A 101 12.54 -5.56 20.20
CA THR A 101 12.56 -4.09 20.29
C THR A 101 12.60 -3.46 18.90
N PHE A 102 13.45 -3.99 18.02
CA PHE A 102 13.63 -3.46 16.66
C PHE A 102 12.38 -3.64 15.79
N LEU A 103 11.68 -4.76 15.87
CA LEU A 103 10.56 -5.08 14.99
C LEU A 103 9.39 -4.08 15.13
N PRO A 104 8.86 -3.77 16.33
CA PRO A 104 7.83 -2.74 16.50
C PRO A 104 8.25 -1.36 15.99
N GLU A 105 9.49 -0.94 16.28
CA GLU A 105 10.03 0.35 15.81
C GLU A 105 10.10 0.40 14.28
N SER A 106 10.57 -0.69 13.66
CA SER A 106 10.65 -0.80 12.20
C SER A 106 9.29 -0.84 11.53
N ILE A 107 8.31 -1.57 12.09
CA ILE A 107 6.93 -1.57 11.59
C ILE A 107 6.33 -0.18 11.69
N SER A 108 6.49 0.49 12.84
CA SER A 108 5.94 1.82 13.06
C SER A 108 6.52 2.85 12.10
N ALA A 109 7.85 2.86 11.92
CA ALA A 109 8.58 3.75 11.01
C ALA A 109 8.21 3.50 9.54
N TYR A 110 8.12 2.24 9.14
CA TYR A 110 7.76 1.87 7.77
C TYR A 110 6.32 2.26 7.46
N ALA A 111 5.38 1.98 8.38
CA ALA A 111 3.99 2.35 8.22
C ALA A 111 3.82 3.87 8.05
N SER A 112 4.40 4.67 8.94
CA SER A 112 4.21 6.13 8.93
C SER A 112 4.84 6.83 7.73
N THR A 113 5.89 6.25 7.13
CA THR A 113 6.58 6.84 5.96
C THR A 113 6.04 6.35 4.63
N THR A 114 5.46 5.14 4.55
CA THR A 114 5.11 4.52 3.26
C THR A 114 3.64 4.17 3.11
N LEU A 115 2.94 3.82 4.19
CA LEU A 115 1.56 3.34 4.12
C LEU A 115 0.57 4.42 3.61
N PRO A 116 0.67 5.71 3.99
CA PRO A 116 -0.18 6.75 3.43
C PRO A 116 -0.14 6.80 1.90
N PHE A 117 1.05 6.65 1.31
CA PHE A 117 1.25 6.63 -0.15
C PHE A 117 0.67 5.37 -0.81
N VAL A 118 0.81 4.19 -0.17
CA VAL A 118 0.16 2.96 -0.64
C VAL A 118 -1.36 3.13 -0.66
N LEU A 119 -1.93 3.68 0.42
CA LEU A 119 -3.37 3.85 0.56
C LEU A 119 -3.90 4.92 -0.43
N ALA A 120 -3.18 6.03 -0.61
CA ALA A 120 -3.53 7.07 -1.56
C ALA A 120 -3.51 6.55 -3.01
N ALA A 121 -2.43 5.87 -3.41
CA ALA A 121 -2.31 5.32 -4.76
C ALA A 121 -3.29 4.18 -5.02
N HIS A 122 -3.67 3.41 -3.99
CA HIS A 122 -4.73 2.41 -4.13
C HIS A 122 -6.10 3.07 -4.34
N ARG A 123 -6.41 4.17 -3.64
CA ARG A 123 -7.67 4.91 -3.80
C ARG A 123 -7.76 5.58 -5.18
N SER A 124 -6.66 6.15 -5.65
CA SER A 124 -6.56 6.85 -6.94
C SER A 124 -5.31 6.42 -7.72
N PRO A 125 -5.36 5.30 -8.47
CA PRO A 125 -4.21 4.80 -9.22
C PRO A 125 -3.70 5.74 -10.33
N SER A 126 -4.54 6.68 -10.80
CA SER A 126 -4.15 7.71 -11.77
C SER A 126 -3.12 8.70 -11.23
N ASP A 127 -3.12 8.91 -9.91
CA ASP A 127 -2.33 9.97 -9.25
C ASP A 127 -0.94 9.45 -8.85
N VAL A 128 -0.59 8.24 -9.29
CA VAL A 128 0.65 7.55 -8.92
C VAL A 128 1.90 8.33 -9.31
N ALA A 129 1.85 9.17 -10.35
CA ALA A 129 2.99 10.02 -10.74
C ALA A 129 3.27 11.11 -9.70
N ASP A 130 2.24 11.82 -9.26
CA ASP A 130 2.35 12.88 -8.26
C ASP A 130 2.74 12.30 -6.89
N LEU A 131 2.15 11.15 -6.53
CA LEU A 131 2.48 10.45 -5.29
C LEU A 131 3.91 9.88 -5.28
N ASP A 132 4.47 9.54 -6.44
CA ASP A 132 5.85 9.08 -6.58
C ASP A 132 6.83 10.23 -6.37
N ASP A 133 6.56 11.40 -6.95
CA ASP A 133 7.35 12.62 -6.80
C ASP A 133 7.31 13.14 -5.35
N GLU A 134 6.11 13.18 -4.73
CA GLU A 134 5.96 13.60 -3.34
C GLU A 134 6.68 12.63 -2.37
N LEU A 135 6.60 11.32 -2.61
CA LEU A 135 7.35 10.35 -1.80
C LEU A 135 8.87 10.52 -2.00
N ASP A 136 9.33 10.81 -3.22
CA ASP A 136 10.74 11.07 -3.48
C ASP A 136 11.25 12.27 -2.67
N ALA A 137 10.45 13.34 -2.62
CA ALA A 137 10.72 14.54 -1.83
C ALA A 137 10.67 14.27 -0.31
N ALA A 138 9.83 13.34 0.15
CA ALA A 138 9.67 13.01 1.56
C ALA A 138 10.76 12.07 2.12
N ILE A 139 11.39 11.23 1.28
CA ILE A 139 12.41 10.27 1.74
C ILE A 139 13.78 10.96 1.88
N ILE A 140 14.14 11.28 3.12
CA ILE A 140 15.45 11.88 3.46
C ILE A 140 16.59 10.86 3.37
N CYS A 141 16.35 9.61 3.78
CA CYS A 141 17.39 8.58 3.82
C CYS A 141 17.73 8.10 2.40
N THR A 142 18.91 8.46 1.89
CA THR A 142 19.37 8.12 0.53
C THR A 142 19.41 6.61 0.28
N VAL A 143 19.79 5.84 1.30
CA VAL A 143 19.81 4.37 1.28
C VAL A 143 18.40 3.82 1.12
N GLY A 144 17.47 4.25 1.98
CA GLY A 144 16.06 3.90 1.89
C GLY A 144 15.42 4.32 0.57
N ARG A 145 15.77 5.50 0.06
CA ARG A 145 15.33 6.02 -1.25
C ARG A 145 15.73 5.08 -2.38
N ARG A 146 17.00 4.67 -2.44
CA ARG A 146 17.49 3.73 -3.47
C ARG A 146 16.81 2.36 -3.35
N ALA A 147 16.60 1.86 -2.13
CA ALA A 147 15.90 0.60 -1.90
C ALA A 147 14.46 0.66 -2.43
N SER A 148 13.73 1.73 -2.11
CA SER A 148 12.37 1.97 -2.60
C SER A 148 12.30 2.02 -4.13
N ILE A 149 13.21 2.76 -4.77
CA ILE A 149 13.27 2.88 -6.23
C ILE A 149 13.61 1.52 -6.88
N ALA A 150 14.58 0.79 -6.33
CA ALA A 150 14.97 -0.51 -6.87
C ALA A 150 13.80 -1.50 -6.83
N GLN A 151 13.09 -1.56 -5.69
CA GLN A 151 11.93 -2.44 -5.51
C GLN A 151 10.73 -2.02 -6.38
N GLY A 152 10.44 -0.72 -6.48
CA GLY A 152 9.34 -0.23 -7.31
C GLY A 152 9.59 -0.43 -8.81
N ARG A 153 10.83 -0.22 -9.29
CA ARG A 153 11.21 -0.57 -10.68
C ARG A 153 11.06 -2.05 -10.98
N ALA A 154 11.45 -2.91 -10.04
CA ALA A 154 11.24 -4.35 -10.19
C ALA A 154 9.74 -4.68 -10.25
N LEU A 155 8.92 -4.07 -9.39
CA LEU A 155 7.47 -4.26 -9.40
C LEU A 155 6.84 -3.79 -10.73
N LEU A 156 7.23 -2.62 -11.25
CA LEU A 156 6.75 -2.12 -12.53
C LEU A 156 7.16 -3.06 -13.69
N SER A 157 8.36 -3.62 -13.64
CA SER A 157 8.79 -4.62 -14.63
C SER A 157 7.95 -5.91 -14.56
N ILE A 158 7.53 -6.35 -13.37
CA ILE A 158 6.62 -7.50 -13.22
C ILE A 158 5.25 -7.15 -13.79
N TRP A 159 4.76 -5.93 -13.52
CA TRP A 159 3.52 -5.44 -14.08
C TRP A 159 3.54 -5.48 -15.62
N GLU A 160 4.53 -4.85 -16.26
CA GLU A 160 4.62 -4.77 -17.72
C GLU A 160 4.80 -6.15 -18.39
N ARG A 161 5.56 -7.06 -17.76
CA ARG A 161 5.92 -8.35 -18.36
C ARG A 161 5.00 -9.51 -18.02
N SER A 162 4.18 -9.40 -16.97
CA SER A 162 3.42 -10.53 -16.45
C SER A 162 1.97 -10.19 -16.13
N PHE A 163 1.70 -9.13 -15.36
CA PHE A 163 0.32 -8.87 -14.93
C PHE A 163 -0.51 -8.24 -16.03
N ALA A 164 0.04 -7.26 -16.75
CA ALA A 164 -0.68 -6.50 -17.75
C ALA A 164 -1.30 -7.36 -18.87
N SER A 165 -0.62 -8.44 -19.29
CA SER A 165 -1.12 -9.34 -20.34
C SER A 165 -2.39 -10.11 -19.96
N SER A 166 -2.67 -10.24 -18.66
CA SER A 166 -3.80 -11.00 -18.15
C SER A 166 -4.96 -10.12 -17.67
N LEU A 167 -4.86 -8.80 -17.84
CA LEU A 167 -5.84 -7.81 -17.38
C LEU A 167 -6.54 -7.11 -18.56
N PRO A 168 -7.76 -6.57 -18.36
CA PRO A 168 -8.46 -5.80 -19.38
C PRO A 168 -7.67 -4.56 -19.83
N ALA A 169 -7.68 -4.24 -21.13
CA ALA A 169 -6.94 -3.11 -21.68
C ALA A 169 -7.20 -1.75 -20.98
N PRO A 170 -8.43 -1.40 -20.56
CA PRO A 170 -8.67 -0.15 -19.81
C PRO A 170 -7.94 -0.10 -18.47
N VAL A 171 -7.82 -1.24 -17.77
CA VAL A 171 -7.09 -1.33 -16.49
C VAL A 171 -5.60 -1.09 -16.74
N VAL A 172 -5.06 -1.74 -17.77
CA VAL A 172 -3.65 -1.61 -18.17
C VAL A 172 -3.31 -0.17 -18.58
N ALA A 173 -4.23 0.51 -19.28
CA ALA A 173 -4.06 1.88 -19.73
C ALA A 173 -3.82 2.88 -18.58
N THR A 174 -4.29 2.57 -17.36
CA THR A 174 -4.12 3.43 -16.17
C THR A 174 -2.66 3.75 -15.86
N LEU A 175 -1.75 2.78 -16.00
CA LEU A 175 -0.31 2.97 -15.71
C LEU A 175 0.52 3.33 -16.95
N GLN A 176 -0.07 3.39 -18.14
CA GLN A 176 0.67 3.74 -19.36
C GLN A 176 1.28 5.14 -19.31
N PRO A 177 0.58 6.21 -18.85
CA PRO A 177 1.17 7.55 -18.75
C PRO A 177 2.38 7.55 -17.81
N TYR A 178 2.26 6.90 -16.65
CA TYR A 178 3.34 6.78 -15.68
C TYR A 178 4.57 6.07 -16.28
N ALA A 179 4.37 4.94 -16.96
CA ALA A 179 5.46 4.20 -17.59
C ALA A 179 6.14 5.01 -18.71
N ALA A 180 5.38 5.83 -19.45
CA ALA A 180 5.92 6.73 -20.46
C ALA A 180 6.77 7.85 -19.84
N LEU A 181 6.29 8.49 -18.77
CA LEU A 181 7.06 9.49 -18.02
C LEU A 181 8.39 8.93 -17.51
N LEU A 182 8.38 7.72 -16.94
CA LEU A 182 9.59 7.08 -16.42
C LEU A 182 10.63 6.77 -17.52
N LYS A 183 10.16 6.37 -18.71
CA LYS A 183 11.03 6.13 -19.89
C LYS A 183 11.66 7.44 -20.35
N THR A 184 10.87 8.50 -20.48
CA THR A 184 11.35 9.84 -20.86
C THR A 184 12.35 10.41 -19.85
N ALA A 185 12.08 10.27 -18.54
CA ALA A 185 12.99 10.70 -17.46
C ALA A 185 14.33 9.94 -17.49
N THR A 186 14.32 8.67 -17.85
CA THR A 186 15.53 7.85 -17.96
C THR A 186 16.37 8.26 -19.19
N SER A 187 15.72 8.61 -20.31
CA SER A 187 16.41 9.06 -21.53
C SER A 187 16.96 10.49 -21.42
N SER A 188 16.21 11.40 -20.80
CA SER A 188 16.57 12.82 -20.62
C SER A 188 17.72 13.04 -19.64
N ARG A 189 17.94 12.16 -18.66
CA ARG A 189 19.16 12.19 -17.81
C ARG A 189 20.48 12.06 -18.58
N SER A 190 20.45 11.71 -19.87
CA SER A 190 21.63 11.70 -20.73
C SER A 190 21.90 13.03 -21.47
N VAL A 191 20.97 14.00 -21.42
CA VAL A 191 21.08 15.28 -22.14
C VAL A 191 20.71 16.43 -21.20
N SER A 192 21.67 17.30 -20.91
CA SER A 192 21.59 18.36 -19.90
C SER A 192 20.42 19.33 -20.05
N ALA A 193 19.99 19.83 -18.90
CA ALA A 193 18.93 20.79 -18.62
C ALA A 193 18.96 22.09 -19.45
N THR A 194 17.80 22.43 -20.01
CA THR A 194 17.39 23.81 -20.30
C THR A 194 16.00 24.01 -19.71
N ALA A 195 15.91 24.85 -18.69
CA ALA A 195 14.69 25.13 -17.95
C ALA A 195 13.82 26.10 -18.75
N ASP A 196 12.55 25.75 -18.95
CA ASP A 196 11.51 26.67 -19.41
C ASP A 196 10.28 26.52 -18.50
N ASP A 197 9.67 27.66 -18.19
CA ASP A 197 8.78 27.93 -17.05
C ASP A 197 7.32 27.50 -17.33
N GLN A 198 7.13 26.23 -17.69
CA GLN A 198 5.82 25.58 -17.72
C GLN A 198 5.81 24.41 -16.74
N ALA A 199 4.71 24.28 -15.98
CA ALA A 199 4.49 23.27 -14.93
C ALA A 199 5.27 21.98 -15.21
N GLU A 200 6.44 21.87 -14.55
CA GLU A 200 7.41 20.82 -14.83
C GLU A 200 6.72 19.49 -14.51
N PRO A 201 6.66 18.53 -15.46
CA PRO A 201 5.99 17.26 -15.22
C PRO A 201 6.63 16.58 -13.99
N PRO A 202 5.83 15.92 -13.13
CA PRO A 202 6.31 15.34 -11.88
C PRO A 202 7.47 14.39 -12.14
N LEU A 203 8.53 14.48 -11.32
CA LEU A 203 9.70 13.63 -11.45
C LEU A 203 9.35 12.22 -10.96
N VAL A 204 9.20 11.28 -11.89
CA VAL A 204 8.94 9.88 -11.55
C VAL A 204 10.22 9.07 -11.45
N PHE A 205 10.35 8.32 -10.36
CA PHE A 205 11.50 7.48 -10.00
C PHE A 205 11.16 6.00 -9.90
N ALA A 206 9.88 5.64 -9.70
CA ALA A 206 9.39 4.29 -9.44
C ALA A 206 9.65 3.78 -8.02
N HIS A 207 9.14 4.53 -7.05
CA HIS A 207 9.04 4.11 -5.66
C HIS A 207 8.06 2.96 -5.46
N LEU A 208 8.42 2.06 -4.54
CA LEU A 208 7.62 0.87 -4.27
C LEU A 208 6.21 1.21 -3.76
N ALA A 209 6.07 2.14 -2.81
CA ALA A 209 4.80 2.34 -2.10
C ALA A 209 3.64 2.81 -3.00
N PRO A 210 3.76 3.91 -3.78
CA PRO A 210 2.71 4.33 -4.71
C PRO A 210 2.40 3.24 -5.75
N LEU A 211 3.44 2.66 -6.36
CA LEU A 211 3.26 1.61 -7.37
C LEU A 211 2.56 0.36 -6.81
N PHE A 212 2.90 -0.05 -5.58
CA PHE A 212 2.28 -1.21 -4.94
C PHE A 212 0.80 -0.97 -4.67
N GLY A 213 0.44 0.21 -4.16
CA GLY A 213 -0.95 0.62 -3.96
C GLY A 213 -1.75 0.61 -5.25
N ALA A 214 -1.26 1.30 -6.28
CA ALA A 214 -1.89 1.39 -7.59
C ALA A 214 -2.06 0.01 -8.23
N ILE A 215 -0.99 -0.81 -8.29
CA ILE A 215 -1.04 -2.15 -8.90
C ILE A 215 -2.03 -3.04 -8.16
N CYS A 216 -2.06 -3.02 -6.82
CA CYS A 216 -3.02 -3.81 -6.06
C CYS A 216 -4.47 -3.43 -6.36
N ASN A 217 -4.78 -2.14 -6.52
CA ASN A 217 -6.12 -1.73 -6.94
C ASN A 217 -6.46 -2.30 -8.33
N LEU A 218 -5.53 -2.16 -9.28
CA LEU A 218 -5.72 -2.59 -10.66
C LEU A 218 -5.87 -4.11 -10.82
N VAL A 219 -5.23 -4.91 -9.97
CA VAL A 219 -5.43 -6.37 -9.94
C VAL A 219 -6.64 -6.81 -9.09
N GLY A 220 -7.37 -5.86 -8.51
CA GLY A 220 -8.64 -6.14 -7.82
C GLY A 220 -8.52 -6.50 -6.34
N LEU A 221 -7.41 -6.18 -5.68
CA LEU A 221 -7.29 -6.32 -4.23
C LEU A 221 -8.04 -5.19 -3.53
N THR A 222 -8.67 -5.50 -2.40
CA THR A 222 -9.27 -4.49 -1.53
C THR A 222 -8.19 -3.66 -0.84
N LEU A 223 -8.53 -2.43 -0.46
CA LEU A 223 -7.61 -1.53 0.26
C LEU A 223 -7.03 -2.18 1.53
N GLN A 224 -7.87 -2.92 2.27
CA GLN A 224 -7.46 -3.64 3.48
C GLN A 224 -6.46 -4.77 3.18
N GLN A 225 -6.71 -5.55 2.13
CA GLN A 225 -5.79 -6.60 1.69
C GLN A 225 -4.44 -6.00 1.30
N THR A 226 -4.45 -4.93 0.50
CA THR A 226 -3.26 -4.20 0.06
C THR A 226 -2.41 -3.72 1.23
N ALA A 227 -3.03 -3.01 2.18
CA ALA A 227 -2.34 -2.51 3.37
C ALA A 227 -1.70 -3.65 4.17
N TYR A 228 -2.44 -4.75 4.37
CA TYR A 228 -1.96 -5.88 5.14
C TYR A 228 -0.80 -6.62 4.46
N ILE A 229 -0.91 -6.96 3.17
CA ILE A 229 0.17 -7.68 2.48
C ILE A 229 1.42 -6.81 2.31
N PHE A 230 1.27 -5.50 2.16
CA PHE A 230 2.38 -4.57 2.09
C PHE A 230 3.18 -4.56 3.41
N MET A 231 2.49 -4.38 4.54
CA MET A 231 3.12 -4.41 5.87
C MET A 231 3.69 -5.79 6.20
N MET A 232 2.97 -6.86 5.86
CA MET A 232 3.45 -8.24 6.04
C MET A 232 4.68 -8.55 5.19
N GLY A 233 4.78 -7.97 3.99
CA GLY A 233 5.96 -8.08 3.13
C GLY A 233 7.22 -7.52 3.80
N HIS A 234 7.12 -6.34 4.42
CA HIS A 234 8.21 -5.75 5.21
C HIS A 234 8.62 -6.64 6.39
N VAL A 235 7.66 -7.16 7.15
CA VAL A 235 7.92 -8.07 8.27
C VAL A 235 8.62 -9.36 7.80
N LYS A 236 8.16 -9.96 6.70
CA LYS A 236 8.81 -11.14 6.09
C LYS A 236 10.26 -10.84 5.69
N ALA A 237 10.51 -9.67 5.09
CA ALA A 237 11.86 -9.25 4.70
C ALA A 237 12.79 -9.09 5.92
N LEU A 238 12.31 -8.42 6.98
CA LEU A 238 13.06 -8.26 8.23
C LEU A 238 13.38 -9.59 8.91
N ILE A 239 12.40 -10.49 8.98
CA ILE A 239 12.57 -11.82 9.58
C ILE A 239 13.58 -12.64 8.77
N SER A 240 13.53 -12.55 7.44
CA SER A 240 14.52 -13.17 6.56
C SER A 240 15.94 -12.61 6.77
N ALA A 241 16.07 -11.29 6.95
CA ALA A 241 17.34 -10.66 7.30
C ALA A 241 17.82 -11.11 8.70
N ALA A 242 16.94 -11.19 9.69
CA ALA A 242 17.25 -11.62 11.04
C ALA A 242 17.78 -13.07 11.13
N VAL A 243 17.18 -13.98 10.36
CA VAL A 243 17.66 -15.37 10.26
C VAL A 243 19.06 -15.41 9.66
N ARG A 244 19.32 -14.67 8.58
CA ARG A 244 20.65 -14.59 7.95
C ARG A 244 21.70 -13.92 8.85
N ALA A 245 21.28 -12.94 9.64
CA ALA A 245 22.12 -12.32 10.67
C ALA A 245 22.33 -13.22 11.92
N SER A 246 21.82 -14.47 11.89
CA SER A 246 21.95 -15.47 12.95
C SER A 246 21.38 -15.02 14.31
N MET A 247 20.36 -14.15 14.32
CA MET A 247 19.66 -13.80 15.56
C MET A 247 18.75 -14.93 16.06
N PHE A 248 18.14 -15.67 15.14
CA PHE A 248 17.29 -16.83 15.44
C PHE A 248 17.16 -17.76 14.23
N GLY A 249 16.77 -19.01 14.49
CA GLY A 249 16.59 -20.04 13.46
C GLY A 249 15.25 -19.96 12.71
N PRO A 250 15.08 -20.74 11.62
CA PRO A 250 13.90 -20.70 10.76
C PRO A 250 12.58 -21.07 11.47
N TYR A 251 12.60 -22.00 12.43
CA TYR A 251 11.40 -22.35 13.20
C TYR A 251 10.97 -21.22 14.16
N GLN A 252 11.94 -20.53 14.76
CA GLN A 252 11.66 -19.35 15.58
C GLN A 252 11.12 -18.21 14.71
N ALA A 253 11.67 -18.03 13.50
CA ALA A 253 11.16 -17.08 12.52
C ALA A 253 9.68 -17.33 12.18
N GLN A 254 9.30 -18.58 11.92
CA GLN A 254 7.89 -18.95 11.69
C GLN A 254 7.02 -18.74 12.92
N LYS A 255 7.53 -19.01 14.12
CA LYS A 255 6.82 -18.71 15.37
C LYS A 255 6.52 -17.21 15.51
N VAL A 256 7.46 -16.34 15.12
CA VAL A 256 7.24 -14.89 15.13
C VAL A 256 6.21 -14.48 14.06
N LEU A 257 6.33 -14.97 12.83
CA LEU A 257 5.37 -14.69 11.73
C LEU A 257 3.95 -15.12 12.06
N ALA A 258 3.78 -16.27 12.71
CA ALA A 258 2.47 -16.81 13.12
C ALA A 258 1.95 -16.20 14.44
N SER A 259 2.70 -15.30 15.07
CA SER A 259 2.32 -14.76 16.38
C SER A 259 1.18 -13.75 16.27
N THR A 260 0.29 -13.78 17.27
CA THR A 260 -0.75 -12.76 17.46
C THR A 260 -0.17 -11.37 17.66
N GLN A 261 1.03 -11.29 18.26
CA GLN A 261 1.73 -10.02 18.47
C GLN A 261 2.06 -9.33 17.14
N VAL A 262 2.63 -10.05 16.16
CA VAL A 262 2.95 -9.47 14.84
C VAL A 262 1.67 -9.05 14.12
N GLN A 263 0.63 -9.88 14.17
CA GLN A 263 -0.67 -9.55 13.59
C GLN A 263 -1.23 -8.25 14.19
N GLN A 264 -1.21 -8.11 15.52
CA GLN A 264 -1.68 -6.91 16.23
C GLN A 264 -0.83 -5.68 15.87
N LEU A 265 0.50 -5.80 15.78
CA LEU A 265 1.37 -4.69 15.38
C LEU A 265 1.04 -4.19 13.96
N ILE A 266 0.83 -5.11 13.01
CA ILE A 266 0.45 -4.75 11.65
C ILE A 266 -0.93 -4.09 11.64
N SER A 267 -1.93 -4.70 12.30
CA SER A 267 -3.28 -4.14 12.36
C SER A 267 -3.32 -2.76 12.99
N ALA A 268 -2.62 -2.54 14.11
CA ALA A 268 -2.55 -1.25 14.78
C ALA A 268 -1.84 -0.19 13.92
N ALA A 269 -0.78 -0.56 13.20
CA ALA A 269 -0.10 0.34 12.28
C ALA A 269 -1.01 0.74 11.11
N ILE A 270 -1.78 -0.21 10.56
CA ILE A 270 -2.73 0.07 9.48
C ILE A 270 -3.86 0.97 9.96
N GLU A 271 -4.44 0.69 11.12
CA GLU A 271 -5.51 1.50 11.71
C GLU A 271 -5.03 2.93 11.97
N ARG A 272 -3.82 3.09 12.50
CA ARG A 272 -3.21 4.39 12.77
C ARG A 272 -3.03 5.24 11.52
N GLU A 273 -2.57 4.65 10.41
CA GLU A 273 -2.29 5.39 9.18
C GLU A 273 -3.46 5.40 8.18
N TRP A 274 -4.60 4.78 8.50
CA TRP A 274 -5.68 4.55 7.55
C TRP A 274 -6.19 5.82 6.87
N SER A 275 -6.25 6.91 7.63
CA SER A 275 -6.74 8.22 7.18
C SER A 275 -5.64 9.29 7.21
N THR A 276 -4.38 8.92 7.39
CA THR A 276 -3.25 9.85 7.34
C THR A 276 -3.09 10.34 5.89
N PRO A 277 -3.14 11.67 5.64
CA PRO A 277 -2.87 12.21 4.32
C PRO A 277 -1.35 12.21 4.05
N VAL A 278 -0.95 12.20 2.78
CA VAL A 278 0.45 11.98 2.36
C VAL A 278 1.40 13.07 2.85
N GLU A 279 0.91 14.31 2.99
CA GLU A 279 1.68 15.46 3.49
C GLU A 279 2.02 15.33 4.98
N ARG A 280 1.36 14.41 5.69
CA ARG A 280 1.64 14.06 7.09
C ARG A 280 2.41 12.74 7.23
N ALA A 281 2.69 12.04 6.13
CA ALA A 281 3.56 10.89 6.14
C ALA A 281 4.97 11.33 6.53
N GLY A 282 5.64 10.55 7.38
CA GLY A 282 6.94 10.94 7.89
C GLY A 282 7.54 9.95 8.88
N GLN A 283 8.82 10.18 9.20
CA GLN A 283 9.56 9.32 10.12
C GLN A 283 9.08 9.55 11.56
N THR A 284 8.53 8.51 12.18
CA THR A 284 8.10 8.53 13.60
C THR A 284 9.19 8.05 14.55
N MET A 285 10.19 7.31 14.04
CA MET A 285 11.33 6.78 14.78
C MET A 285 12.63 7.23 14.11
N PRO A 286 13.16 8.43 14.40
CA PRO A 286 14.34 8.99 13.72
C PRO A 286 15.56 8.08 13.73
N VAL A 287 15.68 7.26 14.78
CA VAL A 287 16.76 6.28 14.91
C VAL A 287 16.73 5.20 13.82
N MET A 288 15.54 4.86 13.29
CA MET A 288 15.38 3.92 12.18
C MET A 288 16.03 4.45 10.89
N ASP A 289 15.81 5.72 10.56
CA ASP A 289 16.46 6.36 9.41
C ASP A 289 17.97 6.41 9.57
N LEU A 290 18.45 6.66 10.79
CA LEU A 290 19.88 6.65 11.10
C LEU A 290 20.48 5.25 10.87
N TRP A 291 19.83 4.17 11.34
CA TRP A 291 20.32 2.81 11.11
C TRP A 291 20.29 2.41 9.64
N ILE A 292 19.24 2.78 8.90
CA ILE A 292 19.18 2.53 7.45
C ILE A 292 20.32 3.28 6.75
N GLY A 293 20.48 4.58 6.99
CA GLY A 293 21.51 5.39 6.34
C GLY A 293 22.93 4.94 6.68
N ARG A 294 23.15 4.55 7.94
CA ARG A 294 24.46 4.10 8.42
C ARG A 294 24.89 2.74 7.85
N HIS A 295 24.00 2.03 7.16
CA HIS A 295 24.32 0.79 6.46
C HIS A 295 25.46 0.97 5.45
N GLU A 296 25.55 2.13 4.79
CA GLU A 296 26.61 2.42 3.81
C GLU A 296 28.02 2.45 4.39
N VAL A 297 28.16 2.80 5.66
CA VAL A 297 29.46 3.01 6.31
C VAL A 297 29.88 1.81 7.17
N LEU A 298 29.15 0.70 7.10
CA LEU A 298 29.55 -0.54 7.76
C LEU A 298 30.79 -1.14 7.06
N TYR A 299 31.80 -1.51 7.86
CA TYR A 299 33.04 -2.11 7.36
C TYR A 299 32.81 -3.45 6.65
N SER A 300 31.90 -4.27 7.16
CA SER A 300 31.48 -5.54 6.54
C SER A 300 29.97 -5.57 6.42
N ARG A 301 29.47 -5.99 5.26
CA ARG A 301 28.04 -5.98 4.90
C ARG A 301 27.65 -7.29 4.25
N ILE A 302 26.54 -7.87 4.69
CA ILE A 302 25.91 -9.03 4.04
C ILE A 302 24.63 -8.65 3.28
N PHE A 303 24.08 -7.45 3.55
CA PHE A 303 22.89 -6.93 2.86
C PHE A 303 23.23 -5.72 1.98
N ASN A 304 22.36 -5.49 1.02
CA ASN A 304 22.35 -4.35 0.11
C ASN A 304 21.42 -3.22 0.60
N SER A 305 20.98 -3.27 1.89
CA SER A 305 20.03 -2.31 2.49
C SER A 305 20.29 -0.89 2.03
#